data_AF-A0A2H6NJ56-F1
#
_entry.id   AF-A0A2H6NJ56-F1
#
_cell.length_a   1.000
_cell.length_b   1.000
_cell.length_c   1.000
_cell.angle_alpha   90.00
_cell.angle_beta   90.00
_cell.angle_gamma   90.00
#
_symmetry.space_group_name_H-M   'P 1'
#
loop_
_entity.id
_entity.type
_entity.pdbx_description
1 polymer ?
#
loop_
_entity_poly.entity_id
_entity_poly.type
_entity_poly.pdbx_seq_one_letter_code
_entity_poly.pdbx_strand_id
1 'polypeptide(L)'
;ALCQLLHVMIEPLYRRVGVLKGAKGAPVPPLQNKRAPKPAEHFEDLRKEVFNMLCYLGPHLSHDPILFAKVLRLGKAFMKEYQLDGNKQEDREKTEILFSCLLSITDQVLLPSLSLMDCNACMSEELWGMFKTFPYQHRYRLYGQWKNETYNSHPLLVKVKAQIIDRAKYIMKRLTKENVKPSGRQIGKLSHSNPTILFDYILSQIQKYDNLITPVVDSLKYLTSLNYDVLAYCIIEALANPEKERMKHDDTTISSWLQSLASFCGAVFRKYPIELAGLLQYVANQLKAGKSFDLLILKEVVQKMAGIEITEEMTMEQLEAMTGGEQLKAEGGYFGQIRNTKKSSQRLKDALLDHDLALPLCLLMAQQRNGVIFQEGGEKHLKLVGKLYDQCHDTLVQFGGFLASNLSTEDYIKRVPSIDVLCNEFHTPHDAAFFLSRPMYTHHISSKYDELKKAEKGNKQQQKVHKYITSCELVMAPVHDAVISLHLPKVWDDISPQFYATFWSLTMYDLAVPRGSYEREVNKLKVQMKA
;
A
#
# COMPACT_ATOMS: atom_id res chain seq x y z
N ALA A 1 -2.10 39.62 -20.03
CA ALA A 1 -3.46 40.20 -20.06
C ALA A 1 -4.50 39.26 -19.42
N LEU A 2 -4.69 38.05 -19.95
CA LEU A 2 -5.70 37.12 -19.40
C LEU A 2 -5.42 36.72 -17.94
N CYS A 3 -4.16 36.50 -17.55
CA CYS A 3 -3.79 36.25 -16.16
C CYS A 3 -4.10 37.41 -15.21
N GLN A 4 -3.97 38.66 -15.69
CA GLN A 4 -4.32 39.85 -14.90
C GLN A 4 -5.83 39.96 -14.70
N LEU A 5 -6.62 39.62 -15.72
CA LEU A 5 -8.08 39.54 -15.62
C LEU A 5 -8.50 38.47 -14.59
N LEU A 6 -7.90 37.29 -14.67
CA LEU A 6 -8.14 36.20 -13.71
C LEU A 6 -7.74 36.60 -12.27
N HIS A 7 -6.64 37.35 -12.11
CA HIS A 7 -6.24 37.85 -10.80
C HIS A 7 -7.30 38.76 -10.15
N VAL A 8 -7.95 39.63 -10.94
CA VAL A 8 -9.01 40.53 -10.46
C VAL A 8 -10.26 39.73 -10.11
N MET A 9 -10.67 38.79 -10.97
CA MET A 9 -11.91 38.04 -10.77
C MET A 9 -11.88 37.12 -9.55
N ILE A 10 -10.71 36.55 -9.27
CA ILE A 10 -10.53 35.55 -8.21
C ILE A 10 -10.25 36.21 -6.85
N GLU A 11 -9.97 37.51 -6.82
CA GLU A 11 -9.53 38.20 -5.62
C GLU A 11 -10.47 38.13 -4.40
N PRO A 12 -11.78 38.42 -4.49
CA PRO A 12 -12.66 38.40 -3.32
C PRO A 12 -12.68 37.01 -2.67
N LEU A 13 -12.79 35.96 -3.47
CA LEU A 13 -12.77 34.58 -2.98
C LEU A 13 -11.38 34.18 -2.43
N TYR A 14 -10.30 34.59 -3.10
CA TYR A 14 -8.94 34.31 -2.63
C TYR A 14 -8.65 34.99 -1.29
N ARG A 15 -9.11 36.22 -1.08
CA ARG A 15 -8.96 36.92 0.19
C ARG A 15 -9.73 36.26 1.32
N ARG A 16 -10.92 35.73 1.02
CA ARG A 16 -11.75 35.04 2.01
C ARG A 16 -11.14 33.71 2.45
N VAL A 17 -10.65 32.89 1.50
CA VAL A 17 -10.32 31.48 1.79
C VAL A 17 -8.88 31.08 1.46
N GLY A 18 -8.21 31.81 0.57
CA GLY A 18 -6.88 31.46 0.03
C GLY A 18 -5.68 32.16 0.66
N VAL A 19 -5.88 33.22 1.47
CA VAL A 19 -4.79 33.96 2.13
C VAL A 19 -4.31 33.21 3.37
N LEU A 20 -3.00 32.98 3.46
CA LEU A 20 -2.36 32.40 4.64
C LEU A 20 -2.55 33.32 5.85
N LYS A 21 -2.92 32.76 7.00
CA LYS A 21 -3.08 33.52 8.26
C LYS A 21 -1.81 34.34 8.52
N GLY A 22 -1.92 35.68 8.47
CA GLY A 22 -0.81 36.61 8.69
C GLY A 22 -0.15 37.21 7.43
N ALA A 23 -0.51 36.78 6.22
CA ALA A 23 0.02 37.36 4.98
C ALA A 23 -0.72 38.66 4.61
N LYS A 24 -0.01 39.78 4.57
CA LYS A 24 -0.52 41.07 4.06
C LYS A 24 -0.32 41.14 2.54
N GLY A 25 -1.31 40.69 1.77
CA GLY A 25 -1.30 40.79 0.30
C GLY A 25 -1.74 42.17 -0.19
N ALA A 26 -1.09 42.70 -1.24
CA ALA A 26 -1.55 43.90 -1.93
C ALA A 26 -2.88 43.63 -2.67
N PRO A 27 -3.90 44.50 -2.58
CA PRO A 27 -5.12 44.38 -3.37
C PRO A 27 -4.88 44.56 -4.85
N VAL A 28 -5.49 43.73 -5.69
CA VAL A 28 -5.66 44.04 -7.10
C VAL A 28 -6.94 44.88 -7.23
N PRO A 29 -6.86 46.09 -7.80
CA PRO A 29 -8.03 46.95 -7.92
C PRO A 29 -9.07 46.31 -8.86
N PRO A 30 -10.38 46.45 -8.56
CA PRO A 30 -11.43 45.96 -9.45
C PRO A 30 -11.42 46.71 -10.78
N LEU A 31 -11.79 46.02 -11.86
CA LEU A 31 -11.92 46.63 -13.17
C LEU A 31 -13.11 47.60 -13.17
N GLN A 32 -12.88 48.87 -13.50
CA GLN A 32 -13.90 49.91 -13.52
C GLN A 32 -14.84 49.85 -14.76
N ASN A 33 -14.71 48.82 -15.61
CA ASN A 33 -15.41 48.74 -16.89
C ASN A 33 -16.71 47.92 -16.76
N LYS A 34 -17.85 48.46 -17.25
CA LYS A 34 -19.18 47.82 -17.15
C LYS A 34 -19.32 46.50 -17.92
N ARG A 35 -18.43 46.23 -18.89
CA ARG A 35 -18.36 44.96 -19.64
C ARG A 35 -17.39 43.94 -19.02
N ALA A 36 -16.73 44.28 -17.92
CA ALA A 36 -15.83 43.34 -17.25
C ALA A 36 -16.65 42.23 -16.58
N PRO A 37 -16.19 40.97 -16.68
CA PRO A 37 -16.80 39.86 -15.96
C PRO A 37 -16.85 40.13 -14.44
N LYS A 38 -17.92 39.67 -13.78
CA LYS A 38 -18.14 39.97 -12.35
C LYS A 38 -17.13 39.20 -11.49
N PRO A 39 -16.59 39.79 -10.41
CA PRO A 39 -15.74 39.07 -9.48
C PRO A 39 -16.48 37.88 -8.87
N ALA A 40 -15.80 36.73 -8.72
CA ALA A 40 -16.39 35.52 -8.16
C ALA A 40 -16.43 35.61 -6.64
N GLU A 41 -17.62 35.70 -6.05
CA GLU A 41 -17.81 35.73 -4.59
C GLU A 41 -18.09 34.34 -3.99
N HIS A 42 -18.68 33.45 -4.81
CA HIS A 42 -18.97 32.05 -4.48
C HIS A 42 -18.24 31.08 -5.41
N PHE A 43 -18.05 29.83 -4.97
CA PHE A 43 -17.40 28.80 -5.78
C PHE A 43 -18.18 28.43 -7.05
N GLU A 44 -19.50 28.68 -7.08
CA GLU A 44 -20.32 28.48 -8.29
C GLU A 44 -19.98 29.49 -9.41
N ASP A 45 -19.57 30.71 -9.04
CA ASP A 45 -19.22 31.75 -10.00
C ASP A 45 -17.87 31.49 -10.67
N LEU A 46 -16.97 30.76 -9.99
CA LEU A 46 -15.73 30.27 -10.60
C LEU A 46 -16.03 29.38 -11.81
N ARG A 47 -17.10 28.58 -11.75
CA ARG A 47 -17.45 27.66 -12.84
C ARG A 47 -17.88 28.37 -14.11
N LYS A 48 -18.65 29.45 -13.99
CA LYS A 48 -19.27 30.11 -15.16
C LYS A 48 -18.24 30.79 -16.06
N GLU A 49 -17.25 31.44 -15.46
CA GLU A 49 -16.32 32.30 -16.22
C GLU A 49 -14.85 31.92 -16.00
N VAL A 50 -14.42 31.71 -14.74
CA VAL A 50 -13.00 31.45 -14.43
C VAL A 50 -12.51 30.12 -14.99
N PHE A 51 -13.31 29.07 -14.88
CA PHE A 51 -12.97 27.74 -15.39
C PHE A 51 -12.83 27.73 -16.92
N ASN A 52 -13.75 28.37 -17.63
CA ASN A 52 -13.67 28.52 -19.09
C ASN A 52 -12.43 29.32 -19.52
N MET A 53 -12.14 30.43 -18.82
CA MET A 53 -10.94 31.23 -19.11
C MET A 53 -9.63 30.49 -18.81
N LEU A 54 -9.60 29.66 -17.77
CA LEU A 54 -8.45 28.78 -17.49
C LEU A 54 -8.28 27.73 -18.59
N CYS A 55 -9.37 27.10 -19.05
CA CYS A 55 -9.33 26.15 -20.17
C CYS A 55 -8.81 26.82 -21.46
N TYR A 56 -9.23 28.05 -21.77
CA TYR A 56 -8.70 28.78 -22.93
C TYR A 56 -7.23 29.18 -22.80
N LEU A 57 -6.76 29.39 -21.58
CA LEU A 57 -5.35 29.68 -21.31
C LEU A 57 -4.47 28.42 -21.47
N GLY A 58 -5.01 27.26 -21.09
CA GLY A 58 -4.36 25.97 -21.24
C GLY A 58 -3.02 25.90 -20.48
N PRO A 59 -1.96 25.31 -21.08
CA PRO A 59 -0.70 25.04 -20.38
C PRO A 59 0.13 26.30 -20.08
N HIS A 60 -0.24 27.47 -20.61
CA HIS A 60 0.53 28.72 -20.48
C HIS A 60 0.45 29.38 -19.10
N LEU A 61 -0.19 28.74 -18.12
CA LEU A 61 -0.21 29.22 -16.73
C LEU A 61 1.18 29.13 -16.08
N SER A 62 2.14 28.47 -16.74
CA SER A 62 3.55 28.42 -16.35
C SER A 62 4.22 29.79 -16.26
N HIS A 63 3.74 30.80 -17.00
CA HIS A 63 4.30 32.15 -16.97
C HIS A 63 3.95 32.93 -15.70
N ASP A 64 2.86 32.59 -15.01
CA ASP A 64 2.38 33.29 -13.81
C ASP A 64 2.20 32.32 -12.62
N PRO A 65 3.30 31.96 -11.91
CA PRO A 65 3.26 31.07 -10.75
C PRO A 65 2.34 31.56 -9.61
N ILE A 66 2.15 32.87 -9.51
CA ILE A 66 1.26 33.49 -8.51
C ILE A 66 -0.18 33.07 -8.76
N LEU A 67 -0.63 33.11 -10.01
CA LEU A 67 -2.00 32.71 -10.36
C LEU A 67 -2.20 31.22 -10.14
N PHE A 68 -1.22 30.42 -10.53
CA PHE A 68 -1.21 28.98 -10.27
C PHE A 68 -1.39 28.67 -8.77
N ALA A 69 -0.61 29.30 -7.90
CA ALA A 69 -0.72 29.11 -6.46
C ALA A 69 -2.09 29.57 -5.91
N LYS A 70 -2.66 30.67 -6.43
CA LYS A 70 -4.01 31.13 -6.05
C LYS A 70 -5.07 30.09 -6.40
N VAL A 71 -5.03 29.54 -7.62
CA VAL A 71 -5.97 28.51 -8.09
C VAL A 71 -5.86 27.24 -7.23
N LEU A 72 -4.65 26.78 -6.94
CA LEU A 72 -4.44 25.60 -6.07
C LEU A 72 -5.00 25.80 -4.65
N ARG A 73 -4.79 26.99 -4.06
CA ARG A 73 -5.30 27.29 -2.73
C ARG A 73 -6.82 27.36 -2.70
N LEU A 74 -7.45 27.84 -3.76
CA LEU A 74 -8.89 27.83 -3.91
C LEU A 74 -9.44 26.42 -4.10
N GLY A 75 -8.79 25.58 -4.92
CA GLY A 75 -9.15 24.17 -5.04
C GLY A 75 -9.05 23.44 -3.69
N LYS A 76 -7.99 23.70 -2.92
CA LYS A 76 -7.82 23.15 -1.57
C LYS A 76 -8.87 23.65 -0.58
N ALA A 77 -9.24 24.92 -0.67
CA ALA A 77 -10.31 25.51 0.13
C ALA A 77 -11.67 24.88 -0.19
N PHE A 78 -12.00 24.77 -1.48
CA PHE A 78 -13.19 24.11 -1.99
C PHE A 78 -13.28 22.67 -1.47
N MET A 79 -12.19 21.91 -1.54
CA MET A 79 -12.18 20.53 -1.05
C MET A 79 -12.39 20.39 0.46
N LYS A 80 -12.00 21.39 1.26
CA LYS A 80 -12.30 21.40 2.69
C LYS A 80 -13.77 21.65 2.96
N GLU A 81 -14.41 22.55 2.21
CA GLU A 81 -15.84 22.79 2.30
C GLU A 81 -16.62 21.56 1.81
N TYR A 82 -16.18 20.93 0.72
CA TYR A 82 -16.75 19.70 0.17
C TYR A 82 -16.78 18.55 1.18
N GLN A 83 -15.71 18.40 1.99
CA GLN A 83 -15.65 17.36 3.03
C GLN A 83 -16.54 17.65 4.24
N LEU A 84 -16.89 18.92 4.50
CA LEU A 84 -17.71 19.34 5.63
C LEU A 84 -19.22 19.34 5.32
N ASP A 85 -19.61 19.65 4.08
CA ASP A 85 -21.01 19.81 3.66
C ASP A 85 -21.71 18.53 3.19
N GLY A 86 -21.08 17.35 3.35
CA GLY A 86 -21.61 16.04 2.91
C GLY A 86 -22.96 15.59 3.50
N ASN A 87 -23.61 16.39 4.36
CA ASN A 87 -24.87 16.08 5.04
C ASN A 87 -26.14 16.66 4.38
N LYS A 88 -26.07 17.43 3.29
CA LYS A 88 -27.25 17.97 2.59
C LYS A 88 -27.36 17.43 1.16
N GLN A 89 -28.47 16.76 0.86
CA GLN A 89 -28.68 15.98 -0.38
C GLN A 89 -28.71 16.83 -1.67
N GLU A 90 -29.27 18.05 -1.65
CA GLU A 90 -29.37 18.92 -2.84
C GLU A 90 -28.07 19.66 -3.19
N ASP A 91 -27.21 19.91 -2.21
CA ASP A 91 -25.91 20.57 -2.42
C ASP A 91 -24.87 19.59 -3.00
N ARG A 92 -25.13 18.28 -2.90
CA ARG A 92 -24.22 17.20 -3.31
C ARG A 92 -24.06 17.11 -4.83
N GLU A 93 -25.15 17.20 -5.61
CA GLU A 93 -25.07 17.14 -7.07
C GLU A 93 -24.32 18.36 -7.64
N LYS A 94 -24.60 19.56 -7.12
CA LYS A 94 -23.93 20.80 -7.54
C LYS A 94 -22.45 20.77 -7.22
N THR A 95 -22.09 20.28 -6.03
CA THR A 95 -20.69 20.15 -5.61
C THR A 95 -19.95 19.04 -6.34
N GLU A 96 -20.60 17.92 -6.71
CA GLU A 96 -20.03 16.88 -7.57
C GLU A 96 -19.71 17.41 -8.98
N ILE A 97 -20.57 18.26 -9.53
CA ILE A 97 -20.29 18.89 -10.83
C ILE A 97 -19.09 19.86 -10.71
N LEU A 98 -19.03 20.66 -9.64
CA LEU A 98 -17.88 21.53 -9.39
C LEU A 98 -16.58 20.74 -9.21
N PHE A 99 -16.64 19.61 -8.51
CA PHE A 99 -15.52 18.69 -8.37
C PHE A 99 -15.08 18.12 -9.73
N SER A 100 -16.02 17.71 -10.57
CA SER A 100 -15.74 17.24 -11.93
C SER A 100 -15.08 18.32 -12.80
N CYS A 101 -15.56 19.57 -12.71
CA CYS A 101 -14.91 20.71 -13.36
C CYS A 101 -13.50 20.98 -12.82
N LEU A 102 -13.30 20.85 -11.51
CA LEU A 102 -11.98 20.99 -10.89
C LEU A 102 -11.01 19.91 -11.41
N LEU A 103 -11.47 18.67 -11.55
CA LEU A 103 -10.68 17.59 -12.17
C LEU A 103 -10.30 17.93 -13.62
N SER A 104 -11.25 18.43 -14.42
CA SER A 104 -10.98 18.85 -15.80
C SER A 104 -9.93 19.97 -15.87
N ILE A 105 -9.95 20.93 -14.95
CA ILE A 105 -8.94 22.01 -14.88
C ILE A 105 -7.59 21.49 -14.42
N THR A 106 -7.57 20.54 -13.48
CA THR A 106 -6.31 19.93 -13.08
C THR A 106 -5.62 19.25 -14.25
N ASP A 107 -6.40 18.57 -15.08
CA ASP A 107 -5.93 17.84 -16.26
C ASP A 107 -5.50 18.79 -17.40
N GLN A 108 -6.34 19.74 -17.79
CA GLN A 108 -6.09 20.59 -18.96
C GLN A 108 -5.11 21.73 -18.71
N VAL A 109 -5.00 22.23 -17.47
CA VAL A 109 -4.29 23.46 -17.14
C VAL A 109 -3.17 23.20 -16.15
N LEU A 110 -3.48 22.66 -14.96
CA LEU A 110 -2.51 22.65 -13.87
C LEU A 110 -1.35 21.66 -14.10
N LEU A 111 -1.64 20.43 -14.53
CA LEU A 111 -0.60 19.42 -14.78
C LEU A 111 0.29 19.80 -15.99
N PRO A 112 -0.26 20.22 -17.14
CA PRO A 112 0.55 20.71 -18.27
C PRO A 112 1.38 21.95 -17.91
N SER A 113 0.84 22.89 -17.14
CA SER A 113 1.60 24.06 -16.69
C SER A 113 2.73 23.70 -15.72
N LEU A 114 2.54 22.71 -14.85
CA LEU A 114 3.61 22.19 -14.00
C LEU A 114 4.74 21.59 -14.84
N SER A 115 4.40 20.85 -15.89
CA SER A 115 5.38 20.28 -16.83
C SER A 115 6.24 21.34 -17.53
N LEU A 116 5.66 22.51 -17.83
CA LEU A 116 6.36 23.64 -18.48
C LEU A 116 7.13 24.54 -17.49
N MET A 117 6.87 24.45 -16.18
CA MET A 117 7.56 25.27 -15.19
C MET A 117 8.99 24.79 -14.92
N ASP A 118 9.90 25.74 -14.77
CA ASP A 118 11.30 25.44 -14.45
C ASP A 118 11.46 24.99 -12.99
N CYS A 119 11.57 23.67 -12.78
CA CYS A 119 12.14 23.06 -11.57
C CYS A 119 11.58 23.58 -10.23
N ASN A 120 10.26 23.70 -10.11
CA ASN A 120 9.60 24.30 -8.95
C ASN A 120 9.14 23.25 -7.91
N ALA A 121 10.03 22.85 -7.01
CA ALA A 121 9.70 21.95 -5.88
C ALA A 121 8.58 22.48 -4.97
N CYS A 122 8.50 23.80 -4.79
CA CYS A 122 7.47 24.41 -3.94
C CYS A 122 6.07 24.28 -4.56
N MET A 123 5.98 24.34 -5.89
CA MET A 123 4.71 24.29 -6.60
C MET A 123 4.14 22.88 -6.65
N SER A 124 5.00 21.86 -6.71
CA SER A 124 4.57 20.46 -6.60
C SER A 124 4.04 20.12 -5.19
N GLU A 125 4.59 20.72 -4.13
CA GLU A 125 4.05 20.58 -2.77
C GLU A 125 2.71 21.31 -2.57
N GLU A 126 2.54 22.49 -3.15
CA GLU A 126 1.22 23.17 -3.15
C GLU A 126 0.18 22.35 -3.93
N LEU A 127 0.56 21.75 -5.07
CA LEU A 127 -0.30 20.85 -5.83
C LEU A 127 -0.68 19.61 -5.01
N TRP A 128 0.29 19.01 -4.31
CA TRP A 128 0.02 17.92 -3.35
C TRP A 128 -0.94 18.34 -2.24
N GLY A 129 -0.82 19.58 -1.77
CA GLY A 129 -1.71 20.17 -0.78
C GLY A 129 -3.19 20.12 -1.18
N MET A 130 -3.48 20.13 -2.48
CA MET A 130 -4.81 19.91 -3.05
C MET A 130 -5.06 18.42 -3.31
N PHE A 131 -4.15 17.71 -3.97
CA PHE A 131 -4.34 16.30 -4.35
C PHE A 131 -4.56 15.36 -3.16
N LYS A 132 -3.91 15.60 -2.02
CA LYS A 132 -4.12 14.79 -0.82
C LYS A 132 -5.55 14.77 -0.27
N THR A 133 -6.40 15.70 -0.72
CA THR A 133 -7.82 15.76 -0.35
C THR A 133 -8.72 14.97 -1.31
N PHE A 134 -8.19 14.61 -2.48
CA PHE A 134 -8.91 13.80 -3.47
C PHE A 134 -8.84 12.32 -3.09
N PRO A 135 -9.89 11.53 -3.35
CA PRO A 135 -9.80 10.08 -3.29
C PRO A 135 -8.70 9.56 -4.22
N TYR A 136 -8.00 8.52 -3.78
CA TYR A 136 -6.82 8.01 -4.49
C TYR A 136 -7.11 7.61 -5.95
N GLN A 137 -8.31 7.09 -6.23
CA GLN A 137 -8.73 6.67 -7.56
C GLN A 137 -8.72 7.82 -8.57
N HIS A 138 -9.18 9.01 -8.17
CA HIS A 138 -9.16 10.19 -9.04
C HIS A 138 -7.73 10.70 -9.25
N ARG A 139 -6.88 10.67 -8.22
CA ARG A 139 -5.46 11.03 -8.36
C ARG A 139 -4.76 10.14 -9.40
N TYR A 140 -4.94 8.82 -9.31
CA TYR A 140 -4.32 7.89 -10.27
C TYR A 140 -4.86 8.05 -11.69
N ARG A 141 -6.14 8.38 -11.87
CA ARG A 141 -6.69 8.73 -13.20
C ARG A 141 -6.00 9.96 -13.77
N LEU A 142 -5.85 11.02 -12.97
CA LEU A 142 -5.13 12.24 -13.37
C LEU A 142 -3.67 11.95 -13.74
N TYR A 143 -2.97 11.09 -12.99
CA TYR A 143 -1.60 10.70 -13.33
C TYR A 143 -1.52 9.92 -14.65
N GLY A 144 -2.53 9.10 -14.96
CA GLY A 144 -2.61 8.39 -16.24
C GLY A 144 -2.82 9.33 -17.42
N GLN A 145 -3.72 10.29 -17.28
CA GLN A 145 -3.91 11.36 -18.28
C GLN A 145 -2.62 12.17 -18.46
N TRP A 146 -1.96 12.51 -17.35
CA TRP A 146 -0.69 13.26 -17.37
C TRP A 146 0.44 12.53 -18.09
N LYS A 147 0.44 11.19 -18.11
CA LYS A 147 1.46 10.44 -18.84
C LYS A 147 1.13 10.29 -20.32
N ASN A 148 -0.13 9.94 -20.63
CA ASN A 148 -0.50 9.43 -21.95
C ASN A 148 -1.13 10.49 -22.86
N GLU A 149 -1.86 11.46 -22.31
CA GLU A 149 -2.64 12.43 -23.08
C GLU A 149 -1.96 13.81 -23.11
N THR A 150 -1.55 14.33 -21.95
CA THR A 150 -1.13 15.73 -21.83
C THR A 150 0.14 16.07 -22.62
N TYR A 151 1.11 15.16 -22.74
CA TYR A 151 2.37 15.48 -23.43
C TYR A 151 2.23 15.61 -24.94
N ASN A 152 1.24 14.94 -25.54
CA ASN A 152 1.06 14.88 -26.98
C ASN A 152 0.17 16.02 -27.51
N SER A 153 -0.50 16.77 -26.62
CA SER A 153 -1.41 17.85 -27.00
C SER A 153 -0.72 19.12 -27.50
N HIS A 154 0.48 19.42 -27.01
CA HIS A 154 1.21 20.65 -27.34
C HIS A 154 2.68 20.40 -27.75
N PRO A 155 3.18 21.04 -28.83
CA PRO A 155 4.57 20.87 -29.27
C PRO A 155 5.63 21.23 -28.22
N LEU A 156 5.35 22.22 -27.35
CA LEU A 156 6.25 22.60 -26.26
C LEU A 156 6.41 21.47 -25.24
N LEU A 157 5.33 20.75 -24.92
CA LEU A 157 5.36 19.62 -23.98
C LEU A 157 6.13 18.44 -24.58
N VAL A 158 6.00 18.19 -25.89
CA VAL A 158 6.80 17.19 -26.60
C VAL A 158 8.29 17.53 -26.54
N LYS A 159 8.66 18.79 -26.74
CA LYS A 159 10.06 19.25 -26.62
C LYS A 159 10.59 19.05 -25.20
N VAL A 160 9.81 19.42 -24.19
CA VAL A 160 10.18 19.21 -22.77
C VAL A 160 10.34 17.73 -22.47
N LYS A 161 9.42 16.87 -22.94
CA LYS A 161 9.52 15.41 -22.81
C LYS A 161 10.83 14.88 -23.37
N ALA A 162 11.22 15.30 -24.59
CA ALA A 162 12.47 14.88 -25.20
C ALA A 162 13.70 15.32 -24.38
N GLN A 163 13.72 16.58 -23.92
CA GLN A 163 14.81 17.10 -23.08
C GLN A 163 14.95 16.36 -21.76
N ILE A 164 13.84 15.95 -21.15
CA ILE A 164 13.84 15.26 -19.87
C ILE A 164 14.30 13.81 -20.03
N ILE A 165 13.89 13.14 -21.10
CA ILE A 165 14.40 11.80 -21.42
C ILE A 165 15.91 11.83 -21.63
N ASP A 166 16.43 12.82 -22.37
CA ASP A 166 17.88 12.96 -22.60
C ASP A 166 18.64 13.20 -21.28
N ARG A 167 18.15 14.13 -20.45
CA ARG A 167 18.74 14.38 -19.12
C ARG A 167 18.62 13.19 -18.17
N ALA A 168 17.49 12.49 -18.15
CA ALA A 168 17.29 11.29 -17.35
C ALA A 168 18.28 10.19 -17.78
N LYS A 169 18.45 9.98 -19.09
CA LYS A 169 19.43 9.05 -19.65
C LYS A 169 20.87 9.43 -19.27
N TYR A 170 21.21 10.72 -19.32
CA TYR A 170 22.51 11.21 -18.90
C TYR A 170 22.80 10.89 -17.43
N ILE A 171 21.86 11.16 -16.53
CA ILE A 171 22.04 10.93 -15.09
C ILE A 171 22.10 9.43 -14.78
N MET A 172 21.18 8.63 -15.34
CA MET A 172 21.11 7.20 -15.07
C MET A 172 22.36 6.44 -15.54
N LYS A 173 22.99 6.86 -16.64
CA LYS A 173 24.28 6.30 -17.10
C LYS A 173 25.45 6.54 -16.15
N ARG A 174 25.34 7.57 -15.31
CA ARG A 174 26.42 7.99 -14.39
C ARG A 174 26.11 7.61 -12.95
N LEU A 175 24.96 7.04 -12.64
CA LEU A 175 24.55 6.77 -11.27
C LEU A 175 25.38 5.62 -10.67
N THR A 176 26.16 5.93 -9.63
CA THR A 176 26.96 4.98 -8.85
C THR A 176 26.68 5.14 -7.36
N LYS A 177 27.13 4.18 -6.53
CA LYS A 177 26.99 4.26 -5.06
C LYS A 177 27.71 5.47 -4.44
N GLU A 178 28.76 5.97 -5.08
CA GLU A 178 29.54 7.11 -4.58
C GLU A 178 28.88 8.45 -4.89
N ASN A 179 28.23 8.58 -6.06
CA ASN A 179 27.67 9.86 -6.52
C ASN A 179 26.16 9.99 -6.33
N VAL A 180 25.56 9.16 -5.48
CA VAL A 180 24.12 9.15 -5.19
C VAL A 180 23.59 10.53 -4.77
N LYS A 181 24.32 11.26 -3.91
CA LYS A 181 23.85 12.57 -3.41
C LYS A 181 23.75 13.63 -4.51
N PRO A 182 24.79 13.91 -5.31
CA PRO A 182 24.68 14.88 -6.40
C PRO A 182 23.70 14.43 -7.49
N SER A 183 23.73 13.16 -7.89
CA SER A 183 22.79 12.60 -8.87
C SER A 183 21.35 12.66 -8.36
N GLY A 184 21.11 12.36 -7.09
CA GLY A 184 19.80 12.46 -6.45
C GLY A 184 19.24 13.88 -6.42
N ARG A 185 20.08 14.91 -6.27
CA ARG A 185 19.64 16.31 -6.40
C ARG A 185 19.24 16.64 -7.83
N GLN A 186 19.96 16.12 -8.83
CA GLN A 186 19.61 16.32 -10.23
C GLN A 186 18.31 15.59 -10.60
N ILE A 187 18.14 14.35 -10.13
CA ILE A 187 16.90 13.57 -10.27
C ILE A 187 15.74 14.31 -9.58
N GLY A 188 15.94 14.79 -8.36
CA GLY A 188 14.95 15.60 -7.64
C GLY A 188 14.48 16.80 -8.48
N LYS A 189 15.43 17.60 -8.98
CA LYS A 189 15.16 18.75 -9.84
C LYS A 189 14.32 18.41 -11.08
N LEU A 190 14.63 17.31 -11.76
CA LEU A 190 13.83 16.84 -12.91
C LEU A 190 12.46 16.33 -12.49
N SER A 191 12.38 15.65 -11.34
CA SER A 191 11.15 15.04 -10.85
C SER A 191 10.09 16.05 -10.43
N HIS A 192 10.47 17.28 -10.04
CA HIS A 192 9.50 18.27 -9.55
C HIS A 192 8.58 18.81 -10.64
N SER A 193 9.06 18.90 -11.89
CA SER A 193 8.24 19.37 -13.01
C SER A 193 7.61 18.21 -13.78
N ASN A 194 8.35 17.12 -14.03
CA ASN A 194 7.88 16.02 -14.86
C ASN A 194 8.24 14.64 -14.24
N PRO A 195 7.56 14.25 -13.15
CA PRO A 195 7.79 12.99 -12.46
C PRO A 195 7.40 11.76 -13.31
N THR A 196 6.31 11.82 -14.08
CA THR A 196 5.78 10.66 -14.83
C THR A 196 6.78 10.09 -15.84
N ILE A 197 7.34 10.93 -16.71
CA ILE A 197 8.33 10.51 -17.71
C ILE A 197 9.62 10.02 -17.04
N LEU A 198 10.06 10.72 -15.99
CA LEU A 198 11.29 10.39 -15.29
C LEU A 198 11.18 9.01 -14.63
N PHE A 199 10.09 8.73 -13.91
CA PHE A 199 9.90 7.45 -13.24
C PHE A 199 9.66 6.32 -14.22
N ASP A 200 8.93 6.54 -15.31
CA ASP A 200 8.79 5.54 -16.37
C ASP A 200 10.17 5.13 -16.94
N TYR A 201 11.04 6.10 -17.21
CA TYR A 201 12.41 5.81 -17.64
C TYR A 201 13.22 5.09 -16.56
N ILE A 202 13.19 5.56 -15.30
CA ILE A 202 13.93 4.94 -14.20
C ILE A 202 13.49 3.49 -13.96
N LEU A 203 12.19 3.22 -13.97
CA LEU A 203 11.63 1.87 -13.83
C LEU A 203 12.05 0.97 -14.99
N SER A 204 12.10 1.51 -16.22
CA SER A 204 12.63 0.76 -17.38
C SER A 204 14.10 0.34 -17.21
N GLN A 205 14.90 1.12 -16.47
CA GLN A 205 16.29 0.77 -16.18
C GLN A 205 16.39 -0.24 -15.04
N ILE A 206 15.62 -0.08 -13.98
CA ILE A 206 15.59 -1.03 -12.85
C ILE A 206 15.16 -2.42 -13.30
N GLN A 207 14.16 -2.50 -14.18
CA GLN A 207 13.69 -3.77 -14.73
C GLN A 207 14.75 -4.51 -15.58
N LYS A 208 15.79 -3.80 -16.04
CA LYS A 208 16.90 -4.37 -16.81
C LYS A 208 18.15 -4.61 -15.97
N TYR A 209 18.34 -3.86 -14.88
CA TYR A 209 19.58 -3.81 -14.11
C TYR A 209 19.33 -3.82 -12.59
N ASP A 210 19.48 -4.98 -11.96
CA ASP A 210 19.22 -5.20 -10.52
C ASP A 210 20.20 -4.47 -9.61
N ASN A 211 21.46 -4.35 -10.04
CA ASN A 211 22.51 -3.66 -9.31
C ASN A 211 22.21 -2.16 -9.10
N LEU A 212 21.31 -1.60 -9.90
CA LEU A 212 20.93 -0.19 -9.86
C LEU A 212 19.82 0.12 -8.83
N ILE A 213 19.19 -0.90 -8.24
CA ILE A 213 18.10 -0.73 -7.26
C ILE A 213 18.57 0.12 -6.08
N THR A 214 19.69 -0.25 -5.45
CA THR A 214 20.17 0.44 -4.24
C THR A 214 20.56 1.91 -4.50
N PRO A 215 21.38 2.25 -5.53
CA PRO A 215 21.64 3.65 -5.86
C PRO A 215 20.39 4.46 -6.19
N VAL A 216 19.41 3.88 -6.90
CA VAL A 216 18.18 4.59 -7.26
C VAL A 216 17.36 4.89 -6.01
N VAL A 217 17.11 3.89 -5.16
CA VAL A 217 16.41 4.06 -3.89
C VAL A 217 17.08 5.12 -3.00
N ASP A 218 18.41 5.25 -3.05
CA ASP A 218 19.10 6.30 -2.30
C ASP A 218 19.01 7.69 -2.94
N SER A 219 19.01 7.75 -4.27
CA SER A 219 18.87 9.00 -5.03
C SER A 219 17.48 9.62 -4.90
N LEU A 220 16.45 8.79 -4.67
CA LEU A 220 15.05 9.20 -4.51
C LEU A 220 14.79 9.98 -3.21
N LYS A 221 15.80 10.20 -2.35
CA LYS A 221 15.66 10.91 -1.07
C LYS A 221 15.17 12.35 -1.21
N TYR A 222 15.45 13.01 -2.33
CA TYR A 222 15.13 14.42 -2.56
C TYR A 222 13.81 14.62 -3.32
N LEU A 223 12.94 13.61 -3.38
CA LEU A 223 11.61 13.73 -3.97
C LEU A 223 10.65 14.50 -3.05
N THR A 224 9.71 15.21 -3.66
CA THR A 224 8.56 15.84 -3.00
C THR A 224 7.48 14.81 -2.70
N SER A 225 6.55 15.16 -1.80
CA SER A 225 5.42 14.32 -1.39
C SER A 225 4.57 13.87 -2.59
N LEU A 226 4.28 14.79 -3.52
CA LEU A 226 3.59 14.48 -4.78
C LEU A 226 4.29 13.39 -5.57
N ASN A 227 5.62 13.47 -5.66
CA ASN A 227 6.41 12.60 -6.52
C ASN A 227 6.43 11.17 -6.01
N TYR A 228 6.30 10.96 -4.69
CA TYR A 228 6.14 9.62 -4.14
C TYR A 228 4.81 8.97 -4.56
N ASP A 229 3.71 9.73 -4.61
CA ASP A 229 2.42 9.22 -5.06
C ASP A 229 2.40 8.93 -6.57
N VAL A 230 3.01 9.81 -7.37
CA VAL A 230 3.23 9.57 -8.81
C VAL A 230 4.13 8.35 -9.04
N LEU A 231 5.17 8.14 -8.20
CA LEU A 231 6.01 6.95 -8.29
C LEU A 231 5.20 5.67 -8.03
N ALA A 232 4.30 5.68 -7.03
CA ALA A 232 3.40 4.55 -6.77
C ALA A 232 2.52 4.24 -7.99
N TYR A 233 2.00 5.27 -8.66
CA TYR A 233 1.24 5.10 -9.90
C TYR A 233 2.08 4.46 -11.00
N CYS A 234 3.28 5.00 -11.26
CA CYS A 234 4.16 4.49 -12.31
C CYS A 234 4.58 3.03 -12.04
N ILE A 235 4.72 2.63 -10.78
CA ILE A 235 4.94 1.23 -10.40
C ILE A 235 3.74 0.36 -10.82
N ILE A 236 2.52 0.76 -10.46
CA ILE A 236 1.28 0.02 -10.81
C ILE A 236 1.13 -0.08 -12.33
N GLU A 237 1.38 1.01 -13.04
CA GLU A 237 1.33 1.04 -14.50
C GLU A 237 2.39 0.11 -15.13
N ALA A 238 3.61 0.12 -14.60
CA ALA A 238 4.67 -0.76 -15.06
C ALA A 238 4.35 -2.25 -14.85
N LEU A 239 3.59 -2.58 -13.80
CA LEU A 239 3.08 -3.93 -13.52
C LEU A 239 1.90 -4.32 -14.43
N ALA A 240 1.07 -3.34 -14.79
CA ALA A 240 -0.08 -3.55 -15.65
C ALA A 240 0.28 -3.69 -17.15
N ASN A 241 1.54 -3.47 -17.54
CA ASN A 241 1.96 -3.52 -18.94
C ASN A 241 1.79 -4.94 -19.54
N PRO A 242 0.91 -5.14 -20.53
CA PRO A 242 0.63 -6.44 -21.12
C PRO A 242 1.71 -6.90 -22.11
N GLU A 243 2.52 -5.99 -22.64
CA GLU A 243 3.60 -6.32 -23.60
C GLU A 243 4.76 -7.07 -22.93
N LYS A 244 4.80 -7.09 -21.60
CA LYS A 244 5.84 -7.77 -20.84
C LYS A 244 5.32 -9.11 -20.35
N GLU A 245 5.88 -10.17 -20.90
CA GLU A 245 5.65 -11.51 -20.43
C GLU A 245 6.19 -11.67 -18.99
N ARG A 246 5.30 -12.11 -18.10
CA ARG A 246 5.63 -12.43 -16.70
C ARG A 246 6.42 -13.74 -16.57
N MET A 247 6.45 -14.51 -17.65
CA MET A 247 7.22 -15.75 -17.79
C MET A 247 8.41 -15.50 -18.73
N LYS A 248 9.52 -16.18 -18.47
CA LYS A 248 10.56 -16.30 -19.50
C LYS A 248 10.04 -17.21 -20.62
N HIS A 249 10.67 -17.10 -21.79
CA HIS A 249 10.40 -17.96 -22.96
C HIS A 249 10.55 -19.47 -22.69
N ASP A 250 11.12 -19.86 -21.55
CA ASP A 250 11.24 -21.25 -21.09
C ASP A 250 9.99 -21.77 -20.35
N ASP A 251 8.91 -20.98 -20.20
CA ASP A 251 7.61 -21.30 -19.56
C ASP A 251 7.66 -21.90 -18.14
N THR A 252 8.81 -21.84 -17.46
CA THR A 252 9.05 -22.51 -16.17
C THR A 252 9.62 -21.61 -15.08
N THR A 253 9.99 -20.37 -15.42
CA THR A 253 10.55 -19.40 -14.47
C THR A 253 9.90 -18.03 -14.61
N ILE A 254 9.72 -17.38 -13.46
CA ILE A 254 9.26 -16.00 -13.36
C ILE A 254 10.32 -15.09 -14.01
N SER A 255 9.85 -14.10 -14.75
CA SER A 255 10.73 -13.14 -15.40
C SER A 255 11.57 -12.34 -14.40
N SER A 256 12.86 -12.18 -14.69
CA SER A 256 13.79 -11.44 -13.83
C SER A 256 13.32 -10.00 -13.60
N TRP A 257 12.82 -9.33 -14.63
CA TRP A 257 12.33 -7.95 -14.53
C TRP A 257 11.26 -7.76 -13.45
N LEU A 258 10.40 -8.76 -13.23
CA LEU A 258 9.34 -8.73 -12.21
C LEU A 258 9.93 -8.91 -10.81
N GLN A 259 10.93 -9.78 -10.66
CA GLN A 259 11.67 -9.94 -9.41
C GLN A 259 12.42 -8.65 -9.03
N SER A 260 13.12 -8.04 -9.99
CA SER A 260 13.82 -6.75 -9.81
C SER A 260 12.85 -5.65 -9.39
N LEU A 261 11.69 -5.58 -10.05
CA LEU A 261 10.66 -4.60 -9.75
C LEU A 261 10.03 -4.84 -8.38
N ALA A 262 9.74 -6.09 -8.00
CA ALA A 262 9.21 -6.43 -6.68
C ALA A 262 10.20 -6.06 -5.56
N SER A 263 11.49 -6.37 -5.75
CA SER A 263 12.56 -6.00 -4.83
C SER A 263 12.68 -4.48 -4.68
N PHE A 264 12.60 -3.75 -5.80
CA PHE A 264 12.56 -2.28 -5.79
C PHE A 264 11.35 -1.74 -5.03
N CYS A 265 10.15 -2.28 -5.26
CA CYS A 265 8.94 -1.90 -4.54
C CYS A 265 9.14 -2.07 -3.02
N GLY A 266 9.56 -3.25 -2.57
CA GLY A 266 9.81 -3.51 -1.16
C GLY A 266 10.82 -2.53 -0.54
N ALA A 267 11.90 -2.21 -1.25
CA ALA A 267 12.92 -1.26 -0.79
C ALA A 267 12.38 0.19 -0.69
N VAL A 268 11.62 0.65 -1.68
CA VAL A 268 11.04 2.00 -1.71
C VAL A 268 9.99 2.17 -0.63
N PHE A 269 9.03 1.24 -0.50
CA PHE A 269 7.95 1.31 0.48
C PHE A 269 8.44 1.20 1.92
N ARG A 270 9.51 0.42 2.15
CA ARG A 270 10.20 0.41 3.45
C ARG A 270 10.75 1.79 3.79
N LYS A 271 11.46 2.42 2.85
CA LYS A 271 12.26 3.62 3.12
C LYS A 271 11.44 4.92 3.14
N TYR A 272 10.43 5.04 2.28
CA TYR A 272 9.67 6.27 2.09
C TYR A 272 8.20 6.11 2.52
N PRO A 273 7.57 7.16 3.08
CA PRO A 273 6.16 7.17 3.47
C PRO A 273 5.23 7.32 2.26
N ILE A 274 5.25 6.31 1.38
CA ILE A 274 4.37 6.23 0.20
C ILE A 274 3.08 5.53 0.59
N GLU A 275 1.96 5.99 0.05
CA GLU A 275 0.65 5.37 0.21
C GLU A 275 0.60 4.02 -0.51
N LEU A 276 0.28 2.95 0.21
CA LEU A 276 0.30 1.56 -0.31
C LEU A 276 -1.06 1.09 -0.85
N ALA A 277 -2.12 1.86 -0.60
CA ALA A 277 -3.50 1.51 -0.92
C ALA A 277 -3.68 1.06 -2.37
N GLY A 278 -3.14 1.84 -3.33
CA GLY A 278 -3.23 1.54 -4.75
C GLY A 278 -2.55 0.21 -5.12
N LEU A 279 -1.39 -0.09 -4.52
CA LEU A 279 -0.67 -1.34 -4.78
C LEU A 279 -1.40 -2.55 -4.19
N LEU A 280 -1.88 -2.44 -2.95
CA LEU A 280 -2.61 -3.52 -2.28
C LEU A 280 -3.91 -3.84 -3.02
N GLN A 281 -4.64 -2.80 -3.46
CA GLN A 281 -5.84 -2.97 -4.27
C GLN A 281 -5.52 -3.59 -5.64
N TYR A 282 -4.41 -3.20 -6.27
CA TYR A 282 -3.96 -3.81 -7.52
C TYR A 282 -3.72 -5.32 -7.33
N VAL A 283 -2.97 -5.72 -6.30
CA VAL A 283 -2.71 -7.14 -6.02
C VAL A 283 -4.01 -7.88 -5.72
N ALA A 284 -4.92 -7.32 -4.92
CA ALA A 284 -6.22 -7.90 -4.65
C ALA A 284 -7.05 -8.12 -5.93
N ASN A 285 -7.06 -7.15 -6.84
CA ASN A 285 -7.77 -7.24 -8.10
C ASN A 285 -7.15 -8.29 -9.04
N GLN A 286 -5.82 -8.42 -9.08
CA GLN A 286 -5.13 -9.43 -9.88
C GLN A 286 -5.40 -10.85 -9.35
N LEU A 287 -5.43 -11.00 -8.01
CA LEU A 287 -5.82 -12.25 -7.38
C LEU A 287 -7.27 -12.65 -7.70
N LYS A 288 -8.20 -11.69 -7.64
CA LYS A 288 -9.59 -11.92 -8.09
C LYS A 288 -9.68 -12.33 -9.55
N ALA A 289 -8.77 -11.84 -10.39
CA ALA A 289 -8.67 -12.22 -11.79
C ALA A 289 -7.92 -13.55 -12.02
N GLY A 290 -7.56 -14.27 -10.96
CA GLY A 290 -6.86 -15.56 -11.03
C GLY A 290 -5.38 -15.47 -11.39
N LYS A 291 -4.78 -14.27 -11.37
CA LYS A 291 -3.37 -14.07 -11.74
C LYS A 291 -2.48 -14.14 -10.50
N SER A 292 -1.75 -15.24 -10.36
CA SER A 292 -0.93 -15.58 -9.19
C SER A 292 0.46 -14.91 -9.16
N PHE A 293 1.03 -14.53 -10.32
CA PHE A 293 2.40 -13.98 -10.41
C PHE A 293 2.63 -12.70 -9.59
N ASP A 294 1.62 -11.83 -9.53
CA ASP A 294 1.73 -10.51 -8.90
C ASP A 294 1.79 -10.62 -7.35
N LEU A 295 1.55 -11.81 -6.78
CA LEU A 295 1.80 -12.10 -5.36
C LEU A 295 3.25 -11.92 -4.93
N LEU A 296 4.19 -12.05 -5.87
CA LEU A 296 5.61 -11.82 -5.60
C LEU A 296 5.85 -10.43 -5.00
N ILE A 297 5.06 -9.44 -5.44
CA ILE A 297 5.18 -8.06 -4.98
C ILE A 297 4.77 -7.96 -3.51
N LEU A 298 3.68 -8.64 -3.14
CA LEU A 298 3.22 -8.67 -1.75
C LEU A 298 4.25 -9.39 -0.85
N LYS A 299 4.82 -10.52 -1.33
CA LYS A 299 5.90 -11.25 -0.65
C LYS A 299 7.09 -10.34 -0.31
N GLU A 300 7.59 -9.60 -1.30
CA GLU A 300 8.71 -8.68 -1.12
C GLU A 300 8.37 -7.47 -0.22
N VAL A 301 7.18 -6.90 -0.38
CA VAL A 301 6.72 -5.76 0.43
C VAL A 301 6.64 -6.17 1.91
N VAL A 302 6.03 -7.31 2.22
CA VAL A 302 5.93 -7.82 3.59
C VAL A 302 7.32 -8.15 4.14
N GLN A 303 8.18 -8.81 3.35
CA GLN A 303 9.55 -9.11 3.75
C GLN A 303 10.33 -7.85 4.15
N LYS A 304 10.36 -6.83 3.28
CA LYS A 304 11.15 -5.63 3.51
C LYS A 304 10.54 -4.69 4.56
N MET A 305 9.21 -4.59 4.64
CA MET A 305 8.53 -3.65 5.56
C MET A 305 8.34 -4.21 6.96
N ALA A 306 8.04 -5.51 7.10
CA ALA A 306 7.82 -6.16 8.38
C ALA A 306 9.05 -6.91 8.90
N GLY A 307 9.93 -7.36 8.01
CA GLY A 307 11.11 -8.15 8.37
C GLY A 307 10.83 -9.64 8.53
N ILE A 308 9.69 -10.12 8.03
CA ILE A 308 9.31 -11.54 8.07
C ILE A 308 9.83 -12.17 6.78
N GLU A 309 10.95 -12.89 6.88
CA GLU A 309 11.54 -13.58 5.74
C GLU A 309 10.92 -14.97 5.55
N ILE A 310 10.85 -15.42 4.31
CA ILE A 310 10.55 -16.82 4.00
C ILE A 310 11.90 -17.48 3.78
N THR A 311 12.25 -18.44 4.63
CA THR A 311 13.50 -19.19 4.54
C THR A 311 13.22 -20.51 3.85
N GLU A 312 13.69 -20.66 2.61
CA GLU A 312 13.51 -21.90 1.83
C GLU A 312 14.38 -23.05 2.39
N GLU A 313 15.57 -22.72 2.92
CA GLU A 313 16.51 -23.68 3.51
C GLU A 313 16.74 -23.36 4.99
N MET A 314 16.01 -24.03 5.87
CA MET A 314 16.16 -23.88 7.32
C MET A 314 17.11 -24.94 7.88
N THR A 315 18.06 -24.53 8.73
CA THR A 315 18.85 -25.49 9.51
C THR A 315 17.98 -26.13 10.59
N MET A 316 18.34 -27.34 11.05
CA MET A 316 17.61 -28.00 12.14
C MET A 316 17.53 -27.13 13.41
N GLU A 317 18.60 -26.39 13.72
CA GLU A 317 18.60 -25.47 14.86
C GLU A 317 17.58 -24.33 14.70
N GLN A 318 17.44 -23.79 13.49
CA GLN A 318 16.45 -22.75 13.20
C GLN A 318 15.03 -23.31 13.24
N LEU A 319 14.83 -24.54 12.76
CA LEU A 319 13.53 -25.20 12.83
C LEU A 319 13.12 -25.42 14.30
N GLU A 320 14.05 -25.82 15.17
CA GLU A 320 13.81 -25.89 16.61
C GLU A 320 13.58 -24.52 17.26
N ALA A 321 14.19 -23.45 16.77
CA ALA A 321 13.92 -22.09 17.25
C ALA A 321 12.53 -21.61 16.83
N MET A 322 12.08 -21.99 15.63
CA MET A 322 10.76 -21.64 15.08
C MET A 322 9.60 -22.31 15.81
N THR A 323 9.83 -23.41 16.52
CA THR A 323 8.80 -24.01 17.39
C THR A 323 8.69 -23.30 18.73
N GLY A 324 9.52 -22.31 19.03
CA GLY A 324 9.50 -21.55 20.27
C GLY A 324 8.47 -20.43 20.35
N GLY A 325 8.52 -19.67 21.44
CA GLY A 325 7.79 -18.42 21.59
C GLY A 325 8.33 -17.31 20.68
N GLU A 326 7.59 -16.20 20.58
CA GLU A 326 7.88 -15.10 19.64
C GLU A 326 9.29 -14.54 19.75
N GLN A 327 9.85 -14.43 20.97
CA GLN A 327 11.21 -13.95 21.17
C GLN A 327 12.27 -14.90 20.61
N LEU A 328 12.09 -16.21 20.81
CA LEU A 328 13.03 -17.20 20.28
C LEU A 328 12.92 -17.29 18.75
N LYS A 329 11.71 -17.18 18.21
CA LYS A 329 11.48 -17.07 16.76
C LYS A 329 12.19 -15.85 16.17
N ALA A 330 12.10 -14.69 16.84
CA ALA A 330 12.73 -13.46 16.38
C ALA A 330 14.27 -13.51 16.41
N GLU A 331 14.86 -14.09 17.45
CA GLU A 331 16.32 -14.12 17.64
C GLU A 331 16.99 -15.31 16.92
N GLY A 332 16.37 -16.50 16.97
CA GLY A 332 16.93 -17.75 16.45
C GLY A 332 16.31 -18.27 15.15
N GLY A 333 15.15 -17.74 14.73
CA GLY A 333 14.42 -18.21 13.54
C GLY A 333 14.89 -17.60 12.21
N TYR A 334 15.52 -16.42 12.22
CA TYR A 334 15.92 -15.70 11.01
C TYR A 334 17.44 -15.44 10.94
N PHE A 335 18.05 -15.69 9.77
CA PHE A 335 19.47 -15.38 9.50
C PHE A 335 19.74 -13.86 9.51
N GLY A 336 18.79 -13.08 9.00
CA GLY A 336 18.87 -11.62 8.91
C GLY A 336 17.92 -10.94 9.91
N GLN A 337 18.46 -10.39 11.00
CA GLN A 337 17.66 -9.48 11.83
C GLN A 337 17.43 -8.17 11.06
N ILE A 338 16.30 -8.05 10.36
CA ILE A 338 15.89 -6.78 9.76
C ILE A 338 15.48 -5.82 10.89
N ARG A 339 16.47 -5.07 11.39
CA ARG A 339 16.26 -4.07 12.44
C ARG A 339 15.50 -2.84 11.87
N ASN A 340 14.75 -2.18 12.75
CA ASN A 340 13.97 -0.95 12.48
C ASN A 340 12.76 -1.09 11.52
N THR A 341 11.97 -2.16 11.64
CA THR A 341 10.75 -2.36 10.84
C THR A 341 9.47 -1.80 11.47
N LYS A 342 9.45 -1.44 12.76
CA LYS A 342 8.22 -1.03 13.46
C LYS A 342 7.42 0.09 12.78
N LYS A 343 8.10 1.11 12.24
CA LYS A 343 7.41 2.24 11.56
C LYS A 343 6.92 1.87 10.16
N SER A 344 7.61 1.00 9.44
CA SER A 344 7.16 0.52 8.14
C SER A 344 6.05 -0.51 8.28
N SER A 345 6.15 -1.43 9.23
CA SER A 345 5.12 -2.43 9.54
C SER A 345 3.82 -1.77 9.98
N GLN A 346 3.89 -0.73 10.83
CA GLN A 346 2.71 0.04 11.24
C GLN A 346 2.03 0.72 10.04
N ARG A 347 2.79 1.35 9.14
CA ARG A 347 2.22 1.96 7.92
C ARG A 347 1.54 0.94 7.01
N LEU A 348 2.13 -0.25 6.86
CA LEU A 348 1.52 -1.35 6.09
C LEU A 348 0.22 -1.82 6.76
N LYS A 349 0.22 -1.95 8.08
CA LYS A 349 -0.97 -2.28 8.87
C LYS A 349 -2.06 -1.23 8.69
N ASP A 350 -1.76 0.05 8.89
CA ASP A 350 -2.72 1.14 8.78
C ASP A 350 -3.35 1.16 7.38
N ALA A 351 -2.54 1.03 6.32
CA ALA A 351 -3.04 0.96 4.95
C ALA A 351 -3.96 -0.25 4.66
N LEU A 352 -3.72 -1.39 5.31
CA LEU A 352 -4.57 -2.58 5.20
C LEU A 352 -5.89 -2.42 5.96
N LEU A 353 -5.86 -1.72 7.10
CA LEU A 353 -7.03 -1.48 7.94
C LEU A 353 -7.95 -0.40 7.35
N ASP A 354 -7.38 0.71 6.84
CA ASP A 354 -8.13 1.83 6.27
C ASP A 354 -8.94 1.45 5.03
N HIS A 355 -8.49 0.43 4.28
CA HIS A 355 -9.14 -0.06 3.06
C HIS A 355 -9.81 -1.42 3.21
N ASP A 356 -9.85 -1.98 4.43
CA ASP A 356 -10.42 -3.28 4.72
C ASP A 356 -9.88 -4.45 3.86
N LEU A 357 -8.59 -4.37 3.48
CA LEU A 357 -7.95 -5.35 2.59
C LEU A 357 -7.28 -6.52 3.33
N ALA A 358 -7.14 -6.46 4.65
CA ALA A 358 -6.44 -7.48 5.45
C ALA A 358 -7.02 -8.89 5.28
N LEU A 359 -8.32 -9.07 5.56
CA LEU A 359 -8.97 -10.38 5.41
C LEU A 359 -9.19 -10.77 3.94
N PRO A 360 -9.69 -9.89 3.05
CA PRO A 360 -9.87 -10.24 1.64
C PRO A 360 -8.59 -10.77 0.98
N LEU A 361 -7.42 -10.19 1.27
CA LEU A 361 -6.15 -10.69 0.73
C LEU A 361 -5.83 -12.10 1.25
N CYS A 362 -6.03 -12.39 2.55
CA CYS A 362 -5.86 -13.73 3.10
C CYS A 362 -6.76 -14.77 2.41
N LEU A 363 -8.04 -14.45 2.24
CA LEU A 363 -9.01 -15.35 1.62
C LEU A 363 -8.67 -15.58 0.14
N LEU A 364 -8.36 -14.52 -0.60
CA LEU A 364 -7.98 -14.61 -2.01
C LEU A 364 -6.70 -15.44 -2.19
N MET A 365 -5.70 -15.29 -1.31
CA MET A 365 -4.49 -16.13 -1.34
C MET A 365 -4.80 -17.60 -1.07
N ALA A 366 -5.65 -17.90 -0.08
CA ALA A 366 -6.01 -19.26 0.26
C ALA A 366 -6.85 -19.95 -0.84
N GLN A 367 -7.77 -19.22 -1.47
CA GLN A 367 -8.56 -19.69 -2.61
C GLN A 367 -7.68 -19.90 -3.84
N GLN A 368 -6.83 -18.92 -4.17
CA GLN A 368 -5.94 -19.00 -5.33
C GLN A 368 -4.95 -20.15 -5.19
N ARG A 369 -4.47 -20.45 -3.99
CA ARG A 369 -3.61 -21.61 -3.72
C ARG A 369 -4.21 -22.90 -4.29
N ASN A 370 -5.49 -23.19 -4.01
CA ASN A 370 -6.16 -24.35 -4.60
C ASN A 370 -6.52 -24.12 -6.07
N GLY A 371 -6.92 -22.90 -6.44
CA GLY A 371 -7.27 -22.51 -7.81
C GLY A 371 -6.14 -22.73 -8.82
N VAL A 372 -4.88 -22.51 -8.43
CA VAL A 372 -3.70 -22.74 -9.28
C VAL A 372 -3.63 -24.19 -9.77
N ILE A 373 -4.01 -25.17 -8.95
CA ILE A 373 -3.97 -26.59 -9.32
C ILE A 373 -5.07 -26.92 -10.34
N PHE A 374 -6.30 -26.45 -10.09
CA PHE A 374 -7.48 -26.89 -10.86
C PHE A 374 -7.82 -25.99 -12.06
N GLN A 375 -7.60 -24.68 -11.95
CA GLN A 375 -7.96 -23.70 -12.99
C GLN A 375 -6.76 -23.38 -13.90
N GLU A 376 -5.55 -23.25 -13.35
CA GLU A 376 -4.35 -22.91 -14.14
C GLU A 376 -3.55 -24.15 -14.58
N GLY A 377 -3.80 -25.32 -14.00
CA GLY A 377 -2.97 -26.52 -14.18
C GLY A 377 -3.17 -27.28 -15.49
N GLY A 378 -4.28 -27.04 -16.22
CA GLY A 378 -4.59 -27.78 -17.44
C GLY A 378 -3.70 -27.44 -18.65
N GLU A 379 -3.23 -26.20 -18.75
CA GLU A 379 -2.44 -25.71 -19.89
C GLU A 379 -0.96 -25.44 -19.54
N LYS A 380 -0.62 -25.34 -18.25
CA LYS A 380 0.72 -24.96 -17.78
C LYS A 380 1.55 -26.17 -17.35
N HIS A 381 2.87 -26.06 -17.50
CA HIS A 381 3.79 -27.12 -17.07
C HIS A 381 3.71 -27.37 -15.55
N LEU A 382 3.62 -28.64 -15.12
CA LEU A 382 3.41 -29.03 -13.71
C LEU A 382 4.42 -28.39 -12.74
N LYS A 383 5.70 -28.29 -13.14
CA LYS A 383 6.75 -27.64 -12.33
C LYS A 383 6.43 -26.17 -12.01
N LEU A 384 5.78 -25.45 -12.94
CA LEU A 384 5.36 -24.07 -12.71
C LEU A 384 4.18 -24.01 -11.74
N VAL A 385 3.20 -24.91 -11.92
CA VAL A 385 2.03 -25.03 -11.03
C VAL A 385 2.49 -25.27 -9.59
N GLY A 386 3.44 -26.19 -9.38
CA GLY A 386 4.03 -26.43 -8.05
C GLY A 386 4.68 -25.18 -7.46
N LYS A 387 5.52 -24.48 -8.23
CA LYS A 387 6.14 -23.22 -7.77
C LYS A 387 5.13 -22.13 -7.42
N LEU A 388 4.07 -21.98 -8.21
CA LEU A 388 3.02 -20.99 -7.96
C LEU A 388 2.20 -21.36 -6.72
N TYR A 389 1.94 -22.65 -6.52
CA TYR A 389 1.30 -23.16 -5.31
C TYR A 389 2.14 -22.84 -4.07
N ASP A 390 3.43 -23.19 -4.10
CA ASP A 390 4.38 -22.92 -3.01
C ASP A 390 4.47 -21.41 -2.73
N GLN A 391 4.57 -20.59 -3.77
CA GLN A 391 4.59 -19.13 -3.62
C GLN A 391 3.31 -18.58 -2.98
N CYS A 392 2.13 -19.09 -3.34
CA CYS A 392 0.88 -18.69 -2.71
C CYS A 392 0.84 -19.10 -1.23
N HIS A 393 1.28 -20.32 -0.93
CA HIS A 393 1.34 -20.85 0.43
C HIS A 393 2.30 -20.03 1.30
N ASP A 394 3.52 -19.81 0.81
CA ASP A 394 4.55 -19.00 1.49
C ASP A 394 4.05 -17.59 1.79
N THR A 395 3.46 -16.94 0.78
CA THR A 395 2.96 -15.56 0.93
C THR A 395 1.79 -15.51 1.92
N LEU A 396 0.91 -16.53 1.92
CA LEU A 396 -0.17 -16.65 2.90
C LEU A 396 0.36 -16.80 4.32
N VAL A 397 1.34 -17.68 4.54
CA VAL A 397 1.94 -17.89 5.87
C VAL A 397 2.69 -16.65 6.34
N GLN A 398 3.46 -16.02 5.47
CA GLN A 398 4.18 -14.78 5.74
C GLN A 398 3.22 -13.63 6.10
N PHE A 399 2.16 -13.44 5.31
CA PHE A 399 1.18 -12.40 5.54
C PHE A 399 0.30 -12.68 6.77
N GLY A 400 -0.12 -13.93 6.99
CA GLY A 400 -0.85 -14.33 8.20
C GLY A 400 -0.01 -14.13 9.46
N GLY A 401 1.28 -14.47 9.42
CA GLY A 401 2.23 -14.16 10.49
C GLY A 401 2.39 -12.66 10.72
N PHE A 402 2.46 -11.86 9.66
CA PHE A 402 2.47 -10.40 9.75
C PHE A 402 1.24 -9.86 10.47
N LEU A 403 0.04 -10.34 10.11
CA LEU A 403 -1.20 -9.93 10.74
C LEU A 403 -1.24 -10.33 12.22
N ALA A 404 -0.89 -11.57 12.54
CA ALA A 404 -0.89 -12.08 13.91
C ALA A 404 0.07 -11.31 14.84
N SER A 405 1.25 -10.91 14.34
CA SER A 405 2.23 -10.19 15.16
C SER A 405 2.01 -8.67 15.25
N ASN A 406 1.35 -8.04 14.27
CA ASN A 406 1.21 -6.58 14.23
C ASN A 406 -0.22 -6.07 14.52
N LEU A 407 -1.28 -6.87 14.29
CA LEU A 407 -2.63 -6.45 14.68
C LEU A 407 -2.84 -6.58 16.19
N SER A 408 -3.70 -5.71 16.72
CA SER A 408 -4.20 -5.93 18.07
C SER A 408 -5.14 -7.13 18.05
N THR A 409 -5.21 -7.86 19.15
CA THR A 409 -6.11 -9.02 19.28
C THR A 409 -7.57 -8.62 19.07
N GLU A 410 -7.98 -7.43 19.50
CA GLU A 410 -9.35 -6.92 19.30
C GLU A 410 -9.67 -6.63 17.82
N ASP A 411 -8.76 -5.99 17.10
CA ASP A 411 -8.95 -5.70 15.66
C ASP A 411 -8.97 -6.99 14.84
N TYR A 412 -8.20 -8.00 15.27
CA TYR A 412 -8.17 -9.31 14.64
C TYR A 412 -9.50 -10.05 14.81
N ILE A 413 -10.03 -10.12 16.04
CA ILE A 413 -11.31 -10.79 16.36
C ILE A 413 -12.48 -10.15 15.62
N LYS A 414 -12.52 -8.82 15.52
CA LYS A 414 -13.62 -8.12 14.82
C LYS A 414 -13.70 -8.44 13.34
N ARG A 415 -12.58 -8.84 12.74
CA ARG A 415 -12.47 -9.02 11.29
C ARG A 415 -12.54 -10.47 10.85
N VAL A 416 -11.98 -11.41 11.60
CA VAL A 416 -11.98 -12.83 11.23
C VAL A 416 -13.33 -13.46 11.56
N PRO A 417 -14.11 -13.93 10.57
CA PRO A 417 -15.37 -14.63 10.81
C PRO A 417 -15.16 -16.00 11.48
N SER A 418 -16.23 -16.62 11.94
CA SER A 418 -16.21 -18.00 12.43
C SER A 418 -15.75 -18.98 11.35
N ILE A 419 -15.16 -20.11 11.79
CA ILE A 419 -14.68 -21.17 10.89
C ILE A 419 -15.77 -21.66 9.94
N ASP A 420 -17.00 -21.81 10.43
CA ASP A 420 -18.14 -22.24 9.61
C ASP A 420 -18.33 -21.33 8.38
N VAL A 421 -18.30 -20.01 8.58
CA VAL A 421 -18.42 -19.02 7.49
C VAL A 421 -17.21 -19.07 6.55
N LEU A 422 -15.99 -19.19 7.11
CA LEU A 422 -14.75 -19.28 6.33
C LEU A 422 -14.73 -20.50 5.38
N CYS A 423 -15.24 -21.63 5.83
CA CYS A 423 -15.22 -22.88 5.08
C CYS A 423 -16.46 -23.06 4.21
N ASN A 424 -17.67 -22.77 4.72
CA ASN A 424 -18.92 -23.01 4.02
C ASN A 424 -19.31 -21.88 3.06
N GLU A 425 -19.14 -20.61 3.44
CA GLU A 425 -19.48 -19.47 2.57
C GLU A 425 -18.30 -19.04 1.69
N PHE A 426 -17.10 -18.95 2.27
CA PHE A 426 -15.91 -18.52 1.53
C PHE A 426 -15.14 -19.67 0.88
N HIS A 427 -15.53 -20.93 1.09
CA HIS A 427 -14.85 -22.11 0.51
C HIS A 427 -13.33 -22.13 0.74
N THR A 428 -12.90 -21.61 1.89
CA THR A 428 -11.49 -21.61 2.26
C THR A 428 -11.09 -23.02 2.68
N PRO A 429 -9.93 -23.53 2.24
CA PRO A 429 -9.47 -24.84 2.70
C PRO A 429 -9.22 -24.86 4.22
N HIS A 430 -9.54 -25.99 4.84
CA HIS A 430 -9.59 -26.14 6.30
C HIS A 430 -8.27 -25.74 6.98
N ASP A 431 -7.13 -26.15 6.42
CA ASP A 431 -5.81 -25.82 6.96
C ASP A 431 -5.57 -24.30 7.04
N ALA A 432 -5.96 -23.56 6.00
CA ALA A 432 -5.85 -22.10 5.97
C ALA A 432 -6.86 -21.42 6.91
N ALA A 433 -8.09 -21.93 6.99
CA ALA A 433 -9.12 -21.41 7.90
C ALA A 433 -8.70 -21.56 9.39
N PHE A 434 -8.15 -22.72 9.76
CA PHE A 434 -7.60 -22.92 11.10
C PHE A 434 -6.34 -22.09 11.34
N PHE A 435 -5.46 -21.95 10.36
CA PHE A 435 -4.29 -21.09 10.47
C PHE A 435 -4.66 -19.63 10.82
N LEU A 436 -5.70 -19.08 10.19
CA LEU A 436 -6.19 -17.72 10.45
C LEU A 436 -6.95 -17.60 11.78
N SER A 437 -7.68 -18.64 12.21
CA SER A 437 -8.47 -18.57 13.45
C SER A 437 -7.68 -18.91 14.72
N ARG A 438 -6.52 -19.57 14.61
CA ARG A 438 -5.66 -19.93 15.77
C ARG A 438 -5.37 -18.78 16.74
N PRO A 439 -4.87 -17.61 16.31
CA PRO A 439 -4.54 -16.51 17.23
C PRO A 439 -5.77 -16.02 18.02
N MET A 440 -6.95 -16.09 17.39
CA MET A 440 -8.23 -15.74 18.00
C MET A 440 -8.54 -16.70 19.17
N TYR A 441 -8.40 -18.01 18.96
CA TYR A 441 -8.64 -19.01 20.00
C TYR A 441 -7.67 -18.89 21.16
N THR A 442 -6.36 -18.76 20.88
CA THR A 442 -5.35 -18.59 21.92
C THR A 442 -5.64 -17.38 22.80
N HIS A 443 -6.11 -16.27 22.20
CA HIS A 443 -6.47 -15.08 22.95
C HIS A 443 -7.74 -15.27 23.78
N HIS A 444 -8.81 -15.85 23.22
CA HIS A 444 -10.05 -16.11 23.97
C HIS A 444 -9.81 -17.05 25.15
N ILE A 445 -9.01 -18.10 24.97
CA ILE A 445 -8.62 -19.03 26.04
C ILE A 445 -7.84 -18.28 27.14
N SER A 446 -6.87 -17.45 26.76
CA SER A 446 -6.07 -16.66 27.72
C SER A 446 -6.91 -15.65 28.49
N SER A 447 -7.82 -14.95 27.81
CA SER A 447 -8.73 -13.97 28.42
C SER A 447 -9.68 -14.63 29.42
N LYS A 448 -10.29 -15.76 29.04
CA LYS A 448 -11.16 -16.54 29.94
C LYS A 448 -10.42 -17.13 31.12
N TYR A 449 -9.19 -17.58 30.90
CA TYR A 449 -8.32 -18.04 31.98
C TYR A 449 -8.02 -16.92 32.99
N ASP A 450 -7.73 -15.71 32.51
CA ASP A 450 -7.49 -14.55 33.38
C ASP A 450 -8.75 -14.09 34.14
N GLU A 451 -9.93 -14.18 33.53
CA GLU A 451 -11.22 -13.95 34.21
C GLU A 451 -11.43 -14.94 35.36
N LEU A 452 -11.27 -16.24 35.10
CA LEU A 452 -11.44 -17.30 36.11
C LEU A 452 -10.37 -17.25 37.21
N LYS A 453 -9.17 -16.74 36.88
CA LYS A 453 -8.11 -16.49 37.85
C LYS A 453 -8.42 -15.31 38.77
N LYS A 454 -9.09 -14.26 38.26
CA LYS A 454 -9.50 -13.10 39.07
C LYS A 454 -10.71 -13.40 39.96
N ALA A 455 -11.61 -14.28 39.52
CA ALA A 455 -12.82 -14.65 40.26
C ALA A 455 -12.54 -15.44 41.55
N GLU A 456 -11.42 -16.17 41.63
CA GLU A 456 -11.08 -17.00 42.79
C GLU A 456 -9.69 -16.69 43.37
N LYS A 457 -9.65 -16.17 44.60
CA LYS A 457 -8.42 -15.95 45.37
C LYS A 457 -7.92 -17.26 46.01
N GLY A 458 -7.31 -18.13 45.22
CA GLY A 458 -6.68 -19.38 45.70
C GLY A 458 -5.63 -19.89 44.72
N ASN A 459 -4.37 -20.03 45.16
CA ASN A 459 -3.20 -20.14 44.28
C ASN A 459 -2.54 -21.54 44.32
N LYS A 460 -3.33 -22.63 44.32
CA LYS A 460 -2.78 -24.00 44.22
C LYS A 460 -2.52 -24.39 42.76
N GLN A 461 -1.41 -25.08 42.49
CA GLN A 461 -0.95 -25.40 41.13
C GLN A 461 -1.94 -26.30 40.35
N GLN A 462 -2.58 -27.26 41.03
CA GLN A 462 -3.65 -28.10 40.45
C GLN A 462 -4.89 -27.31 40.04
N GLN A 463 -5.22 -26.23 40.76
CA GLN A 463 -6.35 -25.35 40.39
C GLN A 463 -6.04 -24.55 39.11
N LYS A 464 -4.77 -24.23 38.82
CA LYS A 464 -4.40 -23.53 37.58
C LYS A 464 -4.63 -24.39 36.35
N VAL A 465 -4.28 -25.67 36.41
CA VAL A 465 -4.49 -26.62 35.31
C VAL A 465 -5.99 -26.81 35.04
N HIS A 466 -6.78 -27.04 36.09
CA HIS A 466 -8.22 -27.22 35.95
C HIS A 466 -8.92 -25.96 35.38
N LYS A 467 -8.49 -24.76 35.81
CA LYS A 467 -8.99 -23.49 35.26
C LYS A 467 -8.67 -23.32 33.78
N TYR A 468 -7.48 -23.73 33.36
CA TYR A 468 -7.10 -23.67 31.95
C TYR A 468 -7.95 -24.64 31.10
N ILE A 469 -8.13 -25.87 31.57
CA ILE A 469 -8.99 -26.87 30.90
C ILE A 469 -10.43 -26.34 30.75
N THR A 470 -11.00 -25.81 31.83
CA THR A 470 -12.36 -25.23 31.82
C THR A 470 -12.46 -24.06 30.82
N SER A 471 -11.42 -23.22 30.75
CA SER A 471 -11.36 -22.11 29.79
C SER A 471 -11.32 -22.61 28.34
N CYS A 472 -10.53 -23.64 28.07
CA CYS A 472 -10.44 -24.27 26.75
C CYS A 472 -11.78 -24.89 26.33
N GLU A 473 -12.43 -25.64 27.22
CA GLU A 473 -13.73 -26.27 26.94
C GLU A 473 -14.80 -25.24 26.57
N LEU A 474 -14.89 -24.14 27.33
CA LEU A 474 -15.87 -23.07 27.07
C LEU A 474 -15.64 -22.36 25.72
N VAL A 475 -14.38 -22.14 25.33
CA VAL A 475 -14.05 -21.45 24.07
C VAL A 475 -14.16 -22.39 22.87
N MET A 476 -13.78 -23.66 23.04
CA MET A 476 -13.75 -24.63 21.95
C MET A 476 -15.09 -25.32 21.71
N ALA A 477 -16.00 -25.38 22.69
CA ALA A 477 -17.35 -25.93 22.51
C ALA A 477 -18.10 -25.40 21.27
N PRO A 478 -18.25 -24.07 21.05
CA PRO A 478 -18.90 -23.56 19.84
C PRO A 478 -18.11 -23.86 18.56
N VAL A 479 -16.79 -24.04 18.65
CA VAL A 479 -15.95 -24.43 17.52
C VAL A 479 -16.18 -25.90 17.17
N HIS A 480 -16.35 -26.78 18.16
CA HIS A 480 -16.67 -28.19 17.95
C HIS A 480 -17.99 -28.35 17.18
N ASP A 481 -19.01 -27.58 17.56
CA ASP A 481 -20.31 -27.61 16.89
C ASP A 481 -20.21 -27.06 15.46
N ALA A 482 -19.48 -25.96 15.27
CA ALA A 482 -19.26 -25.34 13.96
C ALA A 482 -18.48 -26.24 12.97
N VAL A 483 -17.65 -27.15 13.48
CA VAL A 483 -16.84 -28.05 12.63
C VAL A 483 -17.67 -29.20 12.07
N ILE A 484 -18.76 -29.60 12.73
CA ILE A 484 -19.60 -30.74 12.30
C ILE A 484 -20.17 -30.51 10.89
N SER A 485 -20.50 -29.26 10.54
CA SER A 485 -21.02 -28.89 9.22
C SER A 485 -20.00 -29.04 8.08
N LEU A 486 -18.70 -29.11 8.40
CA LEU A 486 -17.61 -29.08 7.41
C LEU A 486 -17.40 -30.42 6.69
N HIS A 487 -17.77 -31.53 7.34
CA HIS A 487 -17.57 -32.87 6.81
C HIS A 487 -18.89 -33.63 6.78
N LEU A 488 -18.95 -34.64 5.90
CA LEU A 488 -20.07 -35.55 5.83
C LEU A 488 -20.24 -36.29 7.18
N PRO A 489 -21.48 -36.58 7.61
CA PRO A 489 -21.75 -37.24 8.89
C PRO A 489 -20.94 -38.52 9.13
N LYS A 490 -20.68 -39.30 8.06
CA LYS A 490 -19.91 -40.54 8.09
C LYS A 490 -18.47 -40.37 8.62
N VAL A 491 -17.86 -39.20 8.40
CA VAL A 491 -16.49 -38.94 8.90
C VAL A 491 -16.47 -38.84 10.42
N TRP A 492 -17.57 -38.38 11.01
CA TRP A 492 -17.70 -38.22 12.46
C TRP A 492 -18.00 -39.54 13.20
N ASP A 493 -18.35 -40.59 12.46
CA ASP A 493 -18.44 -41.95 13.00
C ASP A 493 -17.03 -42.51 13.30
N ASP A 494 -16.02 -42.09 12.53
CA ASP A 494 -14.62 -42.55 12.66
C ASP A 494 -13.76 -41.62 13.54
N ILE A 495 -14.01 -40.30 13.52
CA ILE A 495 -13.23 -39.31 14.26
C ILE A 495 -14.15 -38.42 15.11
N SER A 496 -13.74 -38.07 16.33
CA SER A 496 -14.53 -37.12 17.11
C SER A 496 -14.31 -35.68 16.61
N PRO A 497 -15.36 -34.84 16.52
CA PRO A 497 -15.23 -33.40 16.19
C PRO A 497 -14.29 -32.66 17.15
N GLN A 498 -14.31 -33.07 18.42
CA GLN A 498 -13.42 -32.55 19.47
C GLN A 498 -11.96 -32.80 19.14
N PHE A 499 -11.60 -34.02 18.74
CA PHE A 499 -10.23 -34.36 18.36
C PHE A 499 -9.78 -33.55 17.13
N TYR A 500 -10.63 -33.46 16.11
CA TYR A 500 -10.34 -32.72 14.89
C TYR A 500 -10.07 -31.23 15.17
N ALA A 501 -10.99 -30.55 15.85
CA ALA A 501 -10.85 -29.13 16.15
C ALA A 501 -9.64 -28.88 17.06
N THR A 502 -9.40 -29.75 18.05
CA THR A 502 -8.23 -29.65 18.93
C THR A 502 -6.94 -29.79 18.13
N PHE A 503 -6.82 -30.82 17.29
CA PHE A 503 -5.66 -31.03 16.42
C PHE A 503 -5.35 -29.82 15.55
N TRP A 504 -6.36 -29.26 14.87
CA TRP A 504 -6.15 -28.11 13.99
C TRP A 504 -5.97 -26.79 14.72
N SER A 505 -6.45 -26.66 15.96
CA SER A 505 -6.26 -25.46 16.79
C SER A 505 -4.85 -25.36 17.41
N LEU A 506 -4.15 -26.48 17.58
CA LEU A 506 -2.83 -26.52 18.21
C LEU A 506 -1.71 -26.12 17.25
N THR A 507 -0.64 -25.58 17.83
CA THR A 507 0.63 -25.30 17.16
C THR A 507 1.76 -26.14 17.76
N MET A 508 2.89 -26.24 17.06
CA MET A 508 4.05 -27.03 17.54
C MET A 508 4.55 -26.57 18.91
N TYR A 509 4.45 -25.28 19.22
CA TYR A 509 4.86 -24.73 20.52
C TYR A 509 4.01 -25.26 21.67
N ASP A 510 2.74 -25.55 21.41
CA ASP A 510 1.80 -26.06 22.42
C ASP A 510 2.09 -27.54 22.75
N LEU A 511 2.71 -28.27 21.82
CA LEU A 511 3.02 -29.70 21.95
C LEU A 511 4.39 -29.94 22.59
N ALA A 512 5.39 -29.14 22.22
CA ALA A 512 6.76 -29.31 22.69
C ALA A 512 7.48 -27.97 22.88
N VAL A 513 8.06 -27.78 24.07
CA VAL A 513 8.88 -26.59 24.37
C VAL A 513 10.34 -26.87 23.98
N PRO A 514 10.94 -26.11 23.04
CA PRO A 514 12.32 -26.35 22.58
C PRO A 514 13.35 -25.81 23.59
N ARG A 515 13.50 -26.48 24.73
CA ARG A 515 14.37 -26.04 25.85
C ARG A 515 15.82 -25.80 25.43
N GLY A 516 16.39 -26.71 24.63
CA GLY A 516 17.77 -26.58 24.17
C GLY A 516 18.02 -25.33 23.32
N SER A 517 17.05 -24.91 22.52
CA SER A 517 17.14 -23.68 21.73
C SER A 517 17.08 -22.43 22.61
N TYR A 518 16.22 -22.41 23.63
CA TYR A 518 16.20 -21.33 24.61
C TYR A 518 17.53 -21.20 25.36
N GLU A 519 18.11 -22.32 25.82
CA GLU A 519 19.38 -22.30 26.55
C GLU A 519 20.54 -21.80 25.67
N ARG A 520 20.60 -22.23 24.40
CA ARG A 520 21.60 -21.74 23.43
C ARG A 520 21.51 -20.23 23.24
N GLU A 521 20.31 -19.71 23.02
CA GLU A 521 20.14 -18.28 22.75
C GLU A 521 20.37 -17.42 24.00
N VAL A 522 19.93 -17.89 25.17
CA VAL A 522 20.26 -17.26 26.46
C VAL A 522 21.77 -17.22 26.69
N ASN A 523 22.49 -18.28 26.36
CA ASN A 523 23.94 -18.32 26.50
C ASN A 523 24.63 -17.36 25.51
N LYS A 524 24.17 -17.28 24.26
CA LYS A 524 24.68 -16.27 23.31
C LYS A 524 24.48 -14.85 23.83
N LEU A 525 23.29 -14.51 24.33
CA LEU A 525 23.00 -13.19 24.90
C LEU A 525 23.88 -12.91 26.13
N LYS A 526 24.08 -13.89 27.02
CA LYS A 526 25.01 -13.75 28.16
C LYS A 526 26.45 -13.48 27.73
N VAL A 527 26.90 -14.09 26.63
CA VAL A 527 28.23 -13.83 26.07
C VAL A 527 28.30 -12.41 25.49
N GLN A 528 27.28 -11.98 24.75
CA GLN A 528 27.19 -10.61 24.22
C GLN A 528 27.12 -9.54 25.30
N MET A 529 26.51 -9.82 26.46
CA MET A 529 26.48 -8.88 27.60
C MET A 529 27.83 -8.77 28.32
N LYS A 530 28.72 -9.75 28.17
CA LYS A 530 30.05 -9.77 28.80
C LYS A 530 31.13 -9.17 27.91
N ALA A 531 30.91 -9.11 26.61
CA ALA A 531 31.73 -8.42 25.63
C ALA A 531 31.36 -6.94 25.57
#